data_AF-A0A8I0B6F0-F1
#
_entry.id   AF-A0A8I0B6F0-F1
#
_cell.length_a   1.000
_cell.length_b   1.000
_cell.length_c   1.000
_cell.angle_alpha   90.00
_cell.angle_beta   90.00
_cell.angle_gamma   90.00
#
_symmetry.space_group_name_H-M   'P 1'
#
loop_
_entity.id
_entity.type
_entity.pdbx_description
1 polymer ?
#
loop_
_entity_poly.entity_id
_entity_poly.type
_entity_poly.pdbx_seq_one_letter_code
_entity_poly.pdbx_strand_id
1 'polypeptide(L)'
;EGAGSIAEVNLKAHDVVNLRMARHAGASVLLVGDIDRGGVFASFVGTMEVLEPWERALVAGFVVNKFRGRQDLLFPAMDYVERFTGRSVWGVIPYLDRLGLPDEDSVAFKAAAAAHGAGPVTVAVVDLPRIANVTDVDPLRLEPDVRVVRARAPEDLEGACVIILPGSRSVAQDLEFLHASGLAAALRRAVSRGVEVIGICGGLQMLGTAIADPEGVESRLPARPLGVLAVETVFAPAKELVATAARHLPSGLELSGYEIHHGRTRPLGEVTPVVVRPDGTVIGWGHGRVWGTYLHGLFDADPFRWHLVDGWRARLGLAPRGPGAVYDVNAALDRLAQVLRQSLPMERVYAALERSATTQCVP
;
A
#
# COMPACT_ATOMS: atom_id res chain seq x y z
N GLU A 1 -10.40 -3.28 10.95
CA GLU A 1 -8.97 -3.49 11.29
C GLU A 1 -8.86 -3.47 12.81
N GLY A 2 -8.14 -4.41 13.39
CA GLY A 2 -7.85 -4.41 14.82
C GLY A 2 -6.64 -5.25 15.15
N ALA A 3 -6.32 -5.33 16.44
CA ALA A 3 -5.22 -6.16 16.92
C ALA A 3 -5.59 -7.64 16.73
N GLY A 4 -5.37 -8.16 15.51
CA GLY A 4 -5.76 -9.51 15.13
C GLY A 4 -7.26 -9.65 14.80
N SER A 5 -7.77 -10.87 14.95
CA SER A 5 -9.19 -11.19 14.75
C SER A 5 -10.07 -10.60 15.87
N ILE A 6 -11.33 -10.36 15.56
CA ILE A 6 -12.38 -9.99 16.52
C ILE A 6 -12.56 -11.01 17.67
N ALA A 7 -12.01 -12.21 17.50
CA ALA A 7 -12.05 -13.33 18.43
C ALA A 7 -10.74 -13.54 19.22
N GLU A 8 -9.72 -12.68 19.08
CA GLU A 8 -8.44 -12.80 19.80
C GLU A 8 -8.60 -12.43 21.28
N VAL A 9 -9.03 -13.39 22.09
CA VAL A 9 -9.31 -13.21 23.53
C VAL A 9 -8.11 -12.63 24.30
N ASN A 10 -6.89 -12.90 23.86
CA ASN A 10 -5.64 -12.40 24.43
C ASN A 10 -5.35 -10.92 24.08
N LEU A 11 -5.91 -10.40 22.98
CA LEU A 11 -5.68 -9.02 22.52
C LEU A 11 -6.86 -8.09 22.85
N LYS A 12 -8.03 -8.67 23.14
CA LYS A 12 -9.30 -7.98 23.41
C LYS A 12 -9.27 -6.88 24.48
N ALA A 13 -8.37 -6.98 25.47
CA ALA A 13 -8.23 -5.94 26.49
C ALA A 13 -7.68 -4.61 25.92
N HIS A 14 -6.85 -4.70 24.88
CA HIS A 14 -6.14 -3.58 24.26
C HIS A 14 -6.68 -3.21 22.88
N ASP A 15 -7.63 -3.99 22.35
CA ASP A 15 -8.28 -3.70 21.07
C ASP A 15 -9.34 -2.61 21.23
N VAL A 16 -9.01 -1.42 20.74
CA VAL A 16 -9.88 -0.25 20.77
C VAL A 16 -10.70 -0.12 19.47
N VAL A 17 -10.22 -0.69 18.37
CA VAL A 17 -10.69 -0.37 17.01
C VAL A 17 -11.73 -1.34 16.46
N ASN A 18 -11.86 -2.56 17.00
CA ASN A 18 -12.92 -3.50 16.60
C ASN A 18 -14.28 -3.18 17.29
N LEU A 19 -14.80 -4.10 18.12
CA LEU A 19 -16.18 -4.01 18.64
C LEU A 19 -16.40 -2.85 19.61
N ARG A 20 -15.35 -2.35 20.26
CA ARG A 20 -15.46 -1.16 21.10
C ARG A 20 -15.76 0.09 20.26
N MET A 21 -15.11 0.23 19.10
CA MET A 21 -15.41 1.31 18.16
C MET A 21 -16.81 1.13 17.58
N ALA A 22 -17.20 -0.10 17.22
CA ALA A 22 -18.57 -0.37 16.75
C ALA A 22 -19.61 0.03 17.80
N ARG A 23 -19.39 -0.33 19.07
CA ARG A 23 -20.24 0.08 20.18
C ARG A 23 -20.30 1.60 20.34
N HIS A 24 -19.14 2.27 20.29
CA HIS A 24 -19.05 3.72 20.41
C HIS A 24 -19.82 4.43 19.29
N ALA A 25 -19.72 3.92 18.05
CA ALA A 25 -20.45 4.44 16.90
C ALA A 25 -21.94 4.05 16.87
N GLY A 26 -22.39 3.14 17.74
CA GLY A 26 -23.73 2.53 17.64
C GLY A 26 -23.88 1.64 16.39
N ALA A 27 -22.77 1.14 15.85
CA ALA A 27 -22.72 0.42 14.58
C ALA A 27 -23.17 -1.04 14.71
N SER A 28 -23.93 -1.51 13.73
CA SER A 28 -24.16 -2.94 13.50
C SER A 28 -22.91 -3.58 12.89
N VAL A 29 -22.63 -4.84 13.24
CA VAL A 29 -21.42 -5.55 12.80
C VAL A 29 -21.78 -6.73 11.89
N LEU A 30 -21.12 -6.80 10.74
CA LEU A 30 -21.13 -8.00 9.88
C LEU A 30 -19.79 -8.72 9.97
N LEU A 31 -19.84 -10.01 10.26
CA LEU A 31 -18.66 -10.86 10.31
C LEU A 31 -18.38 -11.47 8.93
N VAL A 32 -17.31 -11.03 8.28
CA VAL A 32 -16.90 -11.52 6.96
C VAL A 32 -15.84 -12.61 7.11
N GLY A 33 -16.09 -13.79 6.56
CA GLY A 33 -15.19 -14.95 6.66
C GLY A 33 -14.66 -15.41 5.31
N ASP A 34 -13.36 -15.69 5.22
CA ASP A 34 -12.71 -16.21 4.01
C ASP A 34 -12.91 -17.74 3.91
N ILE A 35 -13.76 -18.19 2.97
CA ILE A 35 -14.00 -19.63 2.78
C ILE A 35 -12.86 -20.34 2.03
N ASP A 36 -12.02 -19.62 1.31
CA ASP A 36 -10.90 -20.18 0.52
C ASP A 36 -9.84 -20.81 1.46
N ARG A 37 -9.79 -20.35 2.72
CA ARG A 37 -8.95 -20.94 3.78
C ARG A 37 -9.55 -22.18 4.45
N GLY A 38 -10.80 -22.51 4.15
CA GLY A 38 -11.55 -23.60 4.80
C GLY A 38 -12.04 -23.26 6.22
N GLY A 39 -13.03 -24.03 6.71
CA GLY A 39 -13.50 -23.94 8.10
C GLY A 39 -14.33 -22.69 8.46
N VAL A 40 -14.76 -21.89 7.48
CA VAL A 40 -15.43 -20.60 7.72
C VAL A 40 -16.65 -20.67 8.67
N PHE A 41 -17.49 -21.69 8.52
CA PHE A 41 -18.69 -21.84 9.36
C PHE A 41 -18.34 -22.20 10.81
N ALA A 42 -17.32 -23.04 11.01
CA ALA A 42 -16.80 -23.33 12.34
C ALA A 42 -16.16 -22.08 12.97
N SER A 43 -15.47 -21.28 12.16
CA SER A 43 -14.93 -19.99 12.60
C SER A 43 -16.04 -19.04 13.05
N PHE A 44 -17.16 -18.93 12.33
CA PHE A 44 -18.28 -18.08 12.74
C PHE A 44 -18.88 -18.50 14.08
N VAL A 45 -19.12 -19.80 14.25
CA VAL A 45 -19.63 -20.34 15.52
C VAL A 45 -18.62 -20.10 16.65
N GLY A 46 -17.35 -20.43 16.45
CA GLY A 46 -16.30 -20.24 17.44
C GLY A 46 -16.10 -18.77 17.82
N THR A 47 -16.15 -17.86 16.84
CA THR A 47 -16.11 -16.41 17.09
C THR A 47 -17.29 -16.01 17.97
N MET A 48 -18.52 -16.36 17.61
CA MET A 48 -19.69 -16.02 18.43
C MET A 48 -19.55 -16.59 19.83
N GLU A 49 -18.98 -17.78 20.01
CA GLU A 49 -18.80 -18.38 21.33
C GLU A 49 -17.84 -17.63 22.25
N VAL A 50 -16.78 -17.03 21.73
CA VAL A 50 -15.80 -16.29 22.56
C VAL A 50 -16.19 -14.83 22.81
N LEU A 51 -17.18 -14.30 22.08
CA LEU A 51 -17.69 -12.95 22.28
C LEU A 51 -18.53 -12.84 23.55
N GLU A 52 -18.40 -11.70 24.23
CA GLU A 52 -19.24 -11.31 25.37
C GLU A 52 -20.69 -11.03 24.91
N PRO A 53 -21.68 -11.08 25.83
CA PRO A 53 -23.07 -10.86 25.46
C PRO A 53 -23.33 -9.54 24.73
N TRP A 54 -22.68 -8.45 25.15
CA TRP A 54 -22.84 -7.14 24.50
C TRP A 54 -22.18 -7.09 23.11
N GLU A 55 -21.13 -7.89 22.87
CA GLU A 55 -20.46 -8.01 21.58
C GLU A 55 -21.30 -8.83 20.60
N ARG A 56 -21.80 -9.98 21.06
CA ARG A 56 -22.73 -10.83 20.29
C ARG A 56 -23.99 -10.05 19.88
N ALA A 57 -24.43 -9.10 20.70
CA ALA A 57 -25.57 -8.24 20.41
C ALA A 57 -25.34 -7.30 19.22
N LEU A 58 -24.09 -6.84 19.00
CA LEU A 58 -23.73 -5.96 17.87
C LEU A 58 -23.65 -6.72 16.53
N VAL A 59 -23.38 -8.03 16.57
CA VAL A 59 -23.29 -8.85 15.35
C VAL A 59 -24.68 -9.02 14.74
N ALA A 60 -24.87 -8.45 13.55
CA ALA A 60 -26.12 -8.49 12.80
C ALA A 60 -26.23 -9.74 11.89
N GLY A 61 -25.08 -10.31 11.49
CA GLY A 61 -25.02 -11.49 10.63
C GLY A 61 -23.62 -11.75 10.08
N PHE A 62 -23.55 -12.70 9.16
CA PHE A 62 -22.30 -13.15 8.54
C PHE A 62 -22.28 -12.93 7.04
N VAL A 63 -21.09 -12.84 6.47
CA VAL A 63 -20.86 -12.83 5.03
C VAL A 63 -19.78 -13.83 4.69
N VAL A 64 -20.06 -14.75 3.78
CA VAL A 64 -19.06 -15.68 3.26
C VAL A 64 -18.34 -15.00 2.10
N ASN A 65 -17.03 -14.89 2.15
CA ASN A 65 -16.21 -14.27 1.12
C ASN A 65 -15.34 -15.29 0.38
N LYS A 66 -14.92 -14.95 -0.85
CA LYS A 66 -14.02 -15.74 -1.70
C LYS A 66 -14.53 -17.13 -2.09
N PHE A 67 -15.85 -17.26 -2.28
CA PHE A 67 -16.45 -18.55 -2.62
C PHE A 67 -16.16 -18.98 -4.06
N ARG A 68 -15.84 -20.26 -4.24
CA ARG A 68 -15.68 -20.90 -5.55
C ARG A 68 -16.67 -22.06 -5.67
N GLY A 69 -17.47 -22.07 -6.73
CA GLY A 69 -18.34 -23.19 -7.08
C GLY A 69 -19.83 -22.90 -6.91
N ARG A 70 -20.57 -23.94 -6.53
CA ARG A 70 -22.03 -24.00 -6.53
C ARG A 70 -22.63 -23.57 -5.18
N GLN A 71 -23.25 -22.39 -5.15
CA GLN A 71 -23.73 -21.77 -3.91
C GLN A 71 -24.83 -22.58 -3.21
N ASP A 72 -25.61 -23.37 -3.96
CA ASP A 72 -26.67 -24.23 -3.42
C ASP A 72 -26.16 -25.28 -2.43
N LEU A 73 -24.89 -25.66 -2.53
CA LEU A 73 -24.25 -26.58 -1.60
C LEU A 73 -23.98 -25.97 -0.21
N LEU A 74 -24.06 -24.63 -0.08
CA LEU A 74 -23.77 -23.94 1.18
C LEU A 74 -25.00 -23.81 2.09
N PHE A 75 -26.22 -23.92 1.57
CA PHE A 75 -27.44 -23.66 2.35
C PHE A 75 -27.51 -24.47 3.66
N PRO A 76 -27.24 -25.80 3.68
CA PRO A 76 -27.29 -26.55 4.93
C PRO A 76 -26.28 -26.07 5.98
N ALA A 77 -25.12 -25.58 5.55
CA ALA A 77 -24.10 -25.04 6.45
C ALA A 77 -24.47 -23.64 6.98
N MET A 78 -25.15 -22.83 6.17
CA MET A 78 -25.69 -21.53 6.60
C MET A 78 -26.80 -21.72 7.64
N ASP A 79 -27.72 -22.66 7.40
CA ASP A 79 -28.79 -23.00 8.34
C ASP A 79 -28.22 -23.50 9.67
N TYR A 80 -27.13 -24.28 9.63
CA TYR A 80 -26.42 -24.71 10.82
C TYR A 80 -25.88 -23.52 11.62
N VAL A 81 -25.19 -22.57 10.97
CA VAL A 81 -24.67 -21.39 11.66
C VAL A 81 -25.79 -20.56 12.27
N GLU A 82 -26.89 -20.34 11.56
CA GLU A 82 -28.02 -19.56 12.08
C GLU A 82 -28.66 -20.22 13.30
N ARG A 83 -28.83 -21.55 13.28
CA ARG A 83 -29.34 -22.30 14.44
C ARG A 83 -28.46 -22.19 15.68
N PHE A 84 -27.13 -22.21 15.51
CA PHE A 84 -26.19 -22.17 16.64
C PHE A 84 -25.95 -20.75 17.16
N THR A 85 -25.89 -19.76 16.27
CA THR A 85 -25.49 -18.39 16.62
C THR A 85 -26.68 -17.45 16.79
N GLY A 86 -27.86 -17.83 16.30
CA GLY A 86 -29.05 -16.98 16.23
C GLY A 86 -28.96 -15.90 15.15
N ARG A 87 -27.94 -15.92 14.28
CA ARG A 87 -27.69 -14.91 13.24
C ARG A 87 -27.55 -15.55 11.86
N SER A 88 -28.23 -15.01 10.86
CA SER A 88 -28.18 -15.50 9.48
C SER A 88 -26.89 -15.12 8.76
N VAL A 89 -26.52 -15.92 7.76
CA VAL A 89 -25.58 -15.52 6.70
C VAL A 89 -26.34 -14.65 5.70
N TRP A 90 -25.88 -13.42 5.49
CA TRP A 90 -26.57 -12.44 4.64
C TRP A 90 -26.23 -12.62 3.17
N GLY A 91 -25.06 -13.16 2.84
CA GLY A 91 -24.70 -13.41 1.44
C GLY A 91 -23.38 -14.13 1.27
N VAL A 92 -23.13 -14.50 0.01
CA VAL A 92 -21.91 -15.18 -0.43
C VAL A 92 -21.30 -14.36 -1.55
N ILE A 93 -20.09 -13.87 -1.31
CA ILE A 93 -19.31 -13.12 -2.29
C ILE A 93 -18.44 -14.14 -3.04
N PRO A 94 -18.56 -14.22 -4.38
CA PRO A 94 -17.73 -15.12 -5.17
C PRO A 94 -16.27 -14.68 -5.12
N TYR A 95 -15.35 -15.61 -5.38
CA TYR A 95 -13.97 -15.28 -5.62
C TYR A 95 -13.86 -14.42 -6.88
N LEU A 96 -13.24 -13.25 -6.76
CA LEU A 96 -13.01 -12.35 -7.88
C LEU A 96 -11.59 -12.50 -8.39
N ASP A 97 -11.43 -13.24 -9.49
CA ASP A 97 -10.16 -13.33 -10.19
C ASP A 97 -9.75 -11.94 -10.71
N ARG A 98 -8.45 -11.63 -10.53
CA ARG A 98 -7.80 -10.39 -10.99
C ARG A 98 -8.62 -9.16 -10.65
N LEU A 99 -8.92 -8.98 -9.36
CA LEU A 99 -9.73 -7.85 -8.90
C LEU A 99 -9.11 -6.50 -9.29
N GLY A 100 -7.78 -6.44 -9.43
CA GLY A 100 -7.07 -5.23 -9.88
C GLY A 100 -6.96 -4.15 -8.79
N LEU A 101 -7.34 -4.49 -7.55
CA LEU A 101 -7.09 -3.64 -6.40
C LEU A 101 -5.67 -3.85 -5.88
N PRO A 102 -4.98 -2.78 -5.45
CA PRO A 102 -3.70 -2.89 -4.76
C PRO A 102 -3.82 -3.69 -3.47
N ASP A 103 -2.76 -4.41 -3.12
CA ASP A 103 -2.69 -5.09 -1.83
C ASP A 103 -2.53 -4.07 -0.69
N GLU A 104 -3.42 -4.13 0.30
CA GLU A 104 -3.43 -3.19 1.43
C GLU A 104 -2.24 -3.40 2.39
N ASP A 105 -1.81 -4.66 2.59
CA ASP A 105 -0.74 -4.99 3.54
C ASP A 105 0.56 -5.38 2.83
N SER A 106 1.65 -4.82 3.34
CA SER A 106 3.04 -5.22 3.09
C SER A 106 3.31 -6.72 3.28
N VAL A 107 2.51 -7.44 4.06
CA VAL A 107 2.61 -8.90 4.20
C VAL A 107 2.36 -9.61 2.87
N ALA A 108 1.38 -9.16 2.07
CA ALA A 108 1.11 -9.73 0.75
C ALA A 108 2.29 -9.49 -0.21
N PHE A 109 2.88 -8.28 -0.18
CA PHE A 109 4.11 -7.97 -0.90
C PHE A 109 5.31 -8.81 -0.43
N LYS A 110 5.41 -9.09 0.88
CA LYS A 110 6.47 -9.95 1.44
C LYS A 110 6.24 -11.43 1.08
N ALA A 111 5.00 -11.87 0.91
CA ALA A 111 4.64 -13.21 0.49
C ALA A 111 4.81 -13.45 -1.03
N ALA A 112 4.72 -12.39 -1.84
CA ALA A 112 5.03 -12.41 -3.27
C ALA A 112 6.54 -12.60 -3.50
N ALA A 113 7.03 -13.83 -3.34
CA ALA A 113 8.44 -14.19 -3.48
C ALA A 113 8.94 -14.26 -4.94
N ALA A 114 8.03 -14.16 -5.92
CA ALA A 114 8.38 -14.26 -7.34
C ALA A 114 8.54 -12.87 -7.99
N ALA A 115 9.53 -12.75 -8.87
CA ALA A 115 9.57 -11.67 -9.85
C ALA A 115 8.23 -11.62 -10.60
N HIS A 116 7.64 -10.43 -10.68
CA HIS A 116 6.40 -10.23 -11.45
C HIS A 116 6.77 -9.69 -12.83
N GLY A 117 6.29 -10.36 -13.87
CA GLY A 117 6.61 -10.08 -15.27
C GLY A 117 7.82 -10.86 -15.79
N ALA A 118 7.95 -10.94 -17.13
CA ALA A 118 9.05 -11.60 -17.83
C ALA A 118 9.76 -10.67 -18.83
N GLY A 119 9.56 -9.36 -18.66
CA GLY A 119 10.05 -8.36 -19.58
C GLY A 119 11.54 -8.01 -19.41
N PRO A 120 12.16 -7.40 -20.43
CA PRO A 120 13.58 -7.07 -20.42
C PRO A 120 13.94 -5.92 -19.44
N VAL A 121 12.97 -5.08 -19.06
CA VAL A 121 13.21 -3.96 -18.14
C VAL A 121 13.12 -4.43 -16.70
N THR A 122 14.26 -4.63 -16.05
CA THR A 122 14.30 -5.03 -14.64
C THR A 122 14.22 -3.81 -13.72
N VAL A 123 13.17 -3.74 -12.89
CA VAL A 123 12.99 -2.74 -11.83
C VAL A 123 13.27 -3.41 -10.49
N ALA A 124 14.34 -3.02 -9.80
CA ALA A 124 14.64 -3.52 -8.47
C ALA A 124 14.03 -2.61 -7.40
N VAL A 125 13.10 -3.14 -6.60
CA VAL A 125 12.46 -2.42 -5.49
C VAL A 125 13.09 -2.89 -4.19
N VAL A 126 13.72 -1.98 -3.46
CA VAL A 126 14.38 -2.30 -2.19
C VAL A 126 13.35 -2.67 -1.14
N ASP A 127 13.49 -3.85 -0.54
CA ASP A 127 12.57 -4.36 0.48
C ASP A 127 12.98 -3.88 1.87
N LEU A 128 12.47 -2.71 2.24
CA LEU A 128 12.72 -2.12 3.54
C LEU A 128 11.88 -2.84 4.62
N PRO A 129 12.46 -3.16 5.79
CA PRO A 129 11.72 -3.78 6.89
C PRO A 129 10.46 -3.01 7.27
N ARG A 130 10.54 -1.67 7.25
CA ARG A 130 9.48 -0.72 7.60
C ARG A 130 8.96 0.04 6.39
N ILE A 131 8.98 -0.61 5.22
CA ILE A 131 8.41 -0.08 3.98
C ILE A 131 7.01 0.50 4.20
N ALA A 132 6.77 1.68 3.63
CA ALA A 132 5.48 2.35 3.58
C ALA A 132 4.96 2.35 2.13
N ASN A 133 3.63 2.34 1.97
CA ASN A 133 2.95 2.52 0.68
C ASN A 133 3.53 1.66 -0.45
N VAL A 134 3.63 0.36 -0.19
CA VAL A 134 4.20 -0.63 -1.12
C VAL A 134 3.51 -0.61 -2.49
N THR A 135 2.26 -0.19 -2.51
CA THR A 135 1.40 -0.04 -3.68
C THR A 135 1.93 0.96 -4.70
N ASP A 136 2.87 1.85 -4.33
CA ASP A 136 3.48 2.82 -5.27
C ASP A 136 4.04 2.14 -6.52
N VAL A 137 4.54 0.91 -6.42
CA VAL A 137 5.16 0.18 -7.55
C VAL A 137 4.21 -0.80 -8.24
N ASP A 138 2.97 -0.95 -7.77
CA ASP A 138 2.01 -1.88 -8.36
C ASP A 138 1.69 -1.56 -9.83
N PRO A 139 1.55 -0.29 -10.26
CA PRO A 139 1.32 0.02 -11.67
C PRO A 139 2.41 -0.52 -12.59
N LEU A 140 3.67 -0.58 -12.12
CA LEU A 140 4.79 -1.14 -12.89
C LEU A 140 4.67 -2.65 -13.12
N ARG A 141 3.95 -3.37 -12.25
CA ARG A 141 3.72 -4.81 -12.40
C ARG A 141 2.73 -5.15 -13.51
N LEU A 142 1.90 -4.18 -13.91
CA LEU A 142 0.95 -4.32 -15.01
C LEU A 142 1.63 -4.17 -16.38
N GLU A 143 2.81 -3.55 -16.41
CA GLU A 143 3.53 -3.34 -17.65
C GLU A 143 4.14 -4.65 -18.16
N PRO A 144 3.78 -5.13 -19.37
CA PRO A 144 4.16 -6.46 -19.85
C PRO A 144 5.67 -6.64 -20.03
N ASP A 145 6.39 -5.54 -20.27
CA ASP A 145 7.83 -5.55 -20.54
C ASP A 145 8.67 -5.16 -19.31
N VAL A 146 8.01 -5.00 -18.17
CA VAL A 146 8.66 -4.71 -16.89
C VAL A 146 8.69 -5.97 -16.04
N ARG A 147 9.88 -6.27 -15.51
CA ARG A 147 10.10 -7.28 -14.50
C ARG A 147 10.38 -6.58 -13.17
N VAL A 148 9.43 -6.59 -12.26
CA VAL A 148 9.61 -6.03 -10.91
C VAL A 148 10.21 -7.11 -10.01
N VAL A 149 11.40 -6.84 -9.48
CA VAL A 149 12.10 -7.71 -8.54
C VAL A 149 12.24 -7.04 -7.19
N ARG A 150 12.20 -7.85 -6.14
CA ARG A 150 12.37 -7.39 -4.77
C ARG A 150 13.82 -7.58 -4.36
N ALA A 151 14.46 -6.52 -3.89
CA ALA A 151 15.86 -6.53 -3.48
C ALA A 151 16.00 -6.55 -1.96
N ARG A 152 16.52 -7.67 -1.43
CA ARG A 152 16.87 -7.86 -0.01
C ARG A 152 18.37 -8.01 0.22
N ALA A 153 19.11 -8.37 -0.82
CA ALA A 153 20.56 -8.54 -0.79
C ALA A 153 21.24 -7.73 -1.90
N PRO A 154 22.54 -7.40 -1.77
CA PRO A 154 23.32 -6.68 -2.77
C PRO A 154 23.19 -7.22 -4.20
N GLU A 155 23.23 -8.54 -4.36
CA GLU A 155 23.11 -9.26 -5.63
C GLU A 155 21.77 -9.05 -6.33
N ASP A 156 20.69 -8.75 -5.59
CA ASP A 156 19.37 -8.50 -6.18
C ASP A 156 19.32 -7.17 -6.97
N LEU A 157 20.29 -6.27 -6.76
CA LEU A 157 20.42 -5.02 -7.50
C LEU A 157 21.20 -5.18 -8.81
N GLU A 158 21.80 -6.35 -9.05
CA GLU A 158 22.58 -6.60 -10.26
C GLU A 158 21.69 -6.72 -11.50
N GLY A 159 22.11 -6.11 -12.60
CA GLY A 159 21.34 -6.08 -13.84
C GLY A 159 20.05 -5.25 -13.81
N ALA A 160 19.75 -4.57 -12.70
CA ALA A 160 18.61 -3.65 -12.63
C ALA A 160 18.81 -2.45 -13.57
N CYS A 161 17.77 -2.11 -14.32
CA CYS A 161 17.72 -0.90 -15.15
C CYS A 161 17.50 0.34 -14.29
N VAL A 162 16.73 0.16 -13.23
CA VAL A 162 16.38 1.17 -12.24
C VAL A 162 16.23 0.52 -10.87
N ILE A 163 16.64 1.24 -9.84
CA ILE A 163 16.46 0.87 -8.44
C ILE A 163 15.46 1.85 -7.82
N ILE A 164 14.40 1.33 -7.23
CA ILE A 164 13.40 2.12 -6.50
C ILE A 164 13.64 1.93 -5.01
N LEU A 165 13.83 3.05 -4.31
CA LEU A 165 13.87 3.12 -2.86
C LEU A 165 12.51 3.63 -2.38
N PRO A 166 11.65 2.77 -1.83
CA PRO A 166 10.27 3.12 -1.48
C PRO A 166 10.20 3.99 -0.21
N GLY A 167 8.98 4.39 0.14
CA GLY A 167 8.72 5.07 1.39
C GLY A 167 9.08 4.21 2.60
N SER A 168 9.41 4.86 3.72
CA SER A 168 9.71 4.19 4.99
C SER A 168 8.91 4.83 6.11
N ARG A 169 8.47 4.01 7.07
CA ARG A 169 7.86 4.48 8.34
C ARG A 169 8.92 4.87 9.38
N SER A 170 10.19 4.55 9.14
CA SER A 170 11.31 5.00 9.98
C SER A 170 12.61 5.01 9.16
N VAL A 171 12.93 6.16 8.60
CA VAL A 171 14.11 6.36 7.75
C VAL A 171 15.40 6.02 8.47
N ALA A 172 15.56 6.43 9.73
CA ALA A 172 16.78 6.15 10.50
C ALA A 172 17.07 4.64 10.62
N GLN A 173 16.07 3.85 10.98
CA GLN A 173 16.23 2.41 11.19
C GLN A 173 16.35 1.63 9.87
N ASP A 174 15.67 2.08 8.81
CA ASP A 174 15.79 1.44 7.51
C ASP A 174 17.14 1.78 6.83
N LEU A 175 17.71 2.97 7.06
CA LEU A 175 19.10 3.27 6.68
C LEU A 175 20.08 2.34 7.39
N GLU A 176 19.90 2.10 8.69
CA GLU A 176 20.73 1.15 9.43
C GLU A 176 20.65 -0.25 8.80
N PHE A 177 19.45 -0.72 8.45
CA PHE A 177 19.27 -1.96 7.71
C PHE A 177 19.99 -1.97 6.36
N LEU A 178 19.91 -0.89 5.56
CA LEU A 178 20.62 -0.81 4.27
C LEU A 178 22.13 -0.88 4.43
N HIS A 179 22.68 -0.27 5.48
CA HIS A 179 24.11 -0.36 5.79
C HIS A 179 24.48 -1.78 6.26
N ALA A 180 23.71 -2.36 7.19
CA ALA A 180 23.98 -3.67 7.77
C ALA A 180 23.88 -4.82 6.74
N SER A 181 22.96 -4.72 5.78
CA SER A 181 22.78 -5.69 4.69
C SER A 181 23.77 -5.52 3.54
N GLY A 182 24.54 -4.42 3.50
CA GLY A 182 25.41 -4.08 2.38
C GLY A 182 24.69 -3.48 1.16
N LEU A 183 23.35 -3.39 1.18
CA LEU A 183 22.54 -2.76 0.12
C LEU A 183 22.93 -1.30 -0.13
N ALA A 184 23.28 -0.53 0.92
CA ALA A 184 23.72 0.84 0.79
C ALA A 184 24.97 0.97 -0.11
N ALA A 185 25.96 0.08 0.09
CA ALA A 185 27.17 0.07 -0.72
C ALA A 185 26.87 -0.41 -2.16
N ALA A 186 25.99 -1.39 -2.33
CA ALA A 186 25.59 -1.88 -3.65
C ALA A 186 24.83 -0.81 -4.46
N LEU A 187 23.92 -0.07 -3.83
CA LEU A 187 23.20 1.05 -4.43
C LEU A 187 24.17 2.16 -4.88
N ARG A 188 25.12 2.56 -4.03
CA ARG A 188 26.16 3.53 -4.43
C ARG A 188 26.99 3.07 -5.63
N ARG A 189 27.36 1.78 -5.68
CA ARG A 189 28.04 1.19 -6.86
C ARG A 189 27.16 1.16 -8.10
N ALA A 190 25.85 0.96 -7.95
CA ALA A 190 24.91 1.03 -9.08
C ALA A 190 24.82 2.46 -9.63
N VAL A 191 24.73 3.46 -8.75
CA VAL A 191 24.78 4.88 -9.11
C VAL A 191 26.06 5.21 -9.88
N SER A 192 27.23 4.76 -9.41
CA SER A 192 28.51 5.04 -10.10
C SER A 192 28.63 4.36 -11.48
N ARG A 193 27.85 3.31 -11.74
CA ARG A 193 27.71 2.68 -13.07
C ARG A 193 26.63 3.33 -13.94
N GLY A 194 25.95 4.38 -13.46
CA GLY A 194 24.90 5.07 -14.18
C GLY A 194 23.54 4.35 -14.16
N VAL A 195 23.30 3.45 -13.21
CA VAL A 195 21.96 2.90 -12.94
C VAL A 195 21.10 4.02 -12.36
N GLU A 196 19.85 4.12 -12.82
CA GLU A 196 18.90 5.10 -12.28
C GLU A 196 18.41 4.70 -10.89
N VAL A 197 18.28 5.67 -9.99
CA VAL A 197 17.74 5.47 -8.66
C VAL A 197 16.63 6.47 -8.40
N ILE A 198 15.46 5.96 -8.02
CA ILE A 198 14.25 6.74 -7.73
C ILE A 198 13.89 6.56 -6.26
N GLY A 199 13.90 7.64 -5.47
CA GLY A 199 13.47 7.64 -4.09
C GLY A 199 12.06 8.20 -3.91
N ILE A 200 11.17 7.47 -3.24
CA ILE A 200 9.79 7.91 -2.95
C ILE A 200 9.64 8.22 -1.46
N CYS A 201 9.23 9.43 -1.12
CA CYS A 201 9.04 9.94 0.24
C CYS A 201 10.27 9.65 1.13
N GLY A 202 10.19 8.72 2.08
CA GLY A 202 11.35 8.28 2.89
C GLY A 202 12.56 7.87 2.03
N GLY A 203 12.34 7.28 0.85
CA GLY A 203 13.40 6.99 -0.10
C GLY A 203 14.14 8.22 -0.61
N LEU A 204 13.45 9.32 -0.91
CA LEU A 204 14.11 10.60 -1.26
C LEU A 204 15.02 11.07 -0.12
N GLN A 205 14.53 10.98 1.12
CA GLN A 205 15.28 11.40 2.30
C GLN A 205 16.55 10.56 2.48
N MET A 206 16.44 9.24 2.31
CA MET A 206 17.56 8.31 2.37
C MET A 206 18.64 8.59 1.32
N LEU A 207 18.28 9.06 0.13
CA LEU A 207 19.25 9.39 -0.94
C LEU A 207 20.14 10.60 -0.58
N GLY A 208 19.68 11.45 0.33
CA GLY A 208 20.30 12.72 0.71
C GLY A 208 21.72 12.63 1.27
N THR A 209 22.30 13.77 1.62
CA THR A 209 23.60 13.87 2.29
C THR A 209 23.48 14.18 3.78
N ALA A 210 22.33 14.70 4.22
CA ALA A 210 22.07 15.03 5.61
C ALA A 210 20.61 14.77 5.98
N ILE A 211 20.40 14.27 7.21
CA ILE A 211 19.07 14.08 7.80
C ILE A 211 19.15 14.58 9.25
N ALA A 212 18.22 15.43 9.65
CA ALA A 212 18.11 15.93 11.01
C ALA A 212 16.68 15.71 11.56
N ASP A 213 16.59 15.21 12.79
CA ASP A 213 15.34 15.08 13.54
C ASP A 213 15.52 15.70 14.93
N PRO A 214 15.57 17.05 15.03
CA PRO A 214 15.89 17.73 16.28
C PRO A 214 14.84 17.51 17.39
N GLU A 215 13.61 17.19 17.00
CA GLU A 215 12.48 16.99 17.91
C GLU A 215 12.17 15.50 18.14
N GLY A 216 12.87 14.59 17.46
CA GLY A 216 12.69 13.15 17.58
C GLY A 216 11.31 12.67 17.13
N VAL A 217 10.77 13.28 16.07
CA VAL A 217 9.42 13.02 15.53
C VAL A 217 9.33 11.61 14.95
N GLU A 218 10.35 11.18 14.22
CA GLU A 218 10.38 9.86 13.59
C GLU A 218 11.25 8.89 14.41
N SER A 219 12.42 9.33 14.86
CA SER A 219 13.34 8.50 15.62
C SER A 219 14.33 9.33 16.43
N ARG A 220 14.79 8.78 17.57
CA ARG A 220 15.94 9.32 18.31
C ARG A 220 17.28 8.82 17.80
N LEU A 221 17.28 7.90 16.82
CA LEU A 221 18.50 7.35 16.24
C LEU A 221 19.09 8.31 15.22
N PRO A 222 20.42 8.48 15.17
CA PRO A 222 21.06 9.24 14.11
C PRO A 222 20.89 8.50 12.78
N ALA A 223 20.40 9.20 11.76
CA ALA A 223 20.30 8.66 10.40
C ALA A 223 21.61 8.88 9.63
N ARG A 224 22.14 7.82 9.01
CA ARG A 224 23.30 7.91 8.10
C ARG A 224 22.83 7.80 6.65
N PRO A 225 22.55 8.92 5.96
CA PRO A 225 21.98 8.87 4.63
C PRO A 225 22.98 8.34 3.59
N LEU A 226 22.48 7.98 2.41
CA LEU A 226 23.26 7.30 1.38
C LEU A 226 24.28 8.22 0.72
N GLY A 227 24.05 9.53 0.68
CA GLY A 227 24.99 10.52 0.15
C GLY A 227 25.10 10.48 -1.37
N VAL A 228 24.02 10.10 -2.07
CA VAL A 228 23.99 9.98 -3.54
C VAL A 228 23.23 11.12 -4.22
N LEU A 229 22.56 11.97 -3.43
CA LEU A 229 21.86 13.17 -3.87
C LEU A 229 22.15 14.30 -2.87
N ALA A 230 22.58 15.48 -3.35
CA ALA A 230 23.00 16.60 -2.50
C ALA A 230 21.79 17.38 -1.93
N VAL A 231 21.01 16.71 -1.08
CA VAL A 231 19.84 17.27 -0.38
C VAL A 231 19.93 17.00 1.12
N GLU A 232 19.27 17.85 1.91
CA GLU A 232 19.06 17.66 3.34
C GLU A 232 17.58 17.52 3.63
N THR A 233 17.25 16.56 4.50
CA THR A 233 15.90 16.42 5.07
C THR A 233 15.92 16.83 6.54
N VAL A 234 14.99 17.69 6.94
CA VAL A 234 14.74 18.02 8.35
C VAL A 234 13.33 17.57 8.72
N PHE A 235 13.20 16.71 9.73
CA PHE A 235 11.91 16.30 10.28
C PHE A 235 11.35 17.39 11.20
N ALA A 236 10.05 17.62 11.09
CA ALA A 236 9.31 18.55 11.93
C ALA A 236 7.97 17.94 12.38
N PRO A 237 7.40 18.37 13.52
CA PRO A 237 6.13 17.84 14.04
C PRO A 237 4.95 18.01 13.07
N ALA A 238 4.97 19.09 12.28
CA ALA A 238 3.95 19.35 11.28
C ALA A 238 3.98 18.26 10.19
N LYS A 239 2.87 17.52 10.09
CA LYS A 239 2.67 16.49 9.07
C LYS A 239 2.00 17.09 7.84
N GLU A 240 2.61 16.87 6.68
CA GLU A 240 1.95 17.08 5.40
C GLU A 240 1.08 15.84 5.11
N LEU A 241 -0.20 16.03 4.85
CA LEU A 241 -1.13 15.00 4.36
C LEU A 241 -2.08 15.64 3.36
N VAL A 242 -1.77 15.53 2.07
CA VAL A 242 -2.50 16.27 1.03
C VAL A 242 -2.51 15.53 -0.31
N ALA A 243 -3.69 15.49 -0.95
CA ALA A 243 -3.82 15.06 -2.34
C ALA A 243 -3.15 16.09 -3.25
N THR A 244 -2.28 15.63 -4.15
CA THR A 244 -1.33 16.50 -4.85
C THR A 244 -1.36 16.23 -6.34
N ALA A 245 -1.64 17.29 -7.11
CA ALA A 245 -1.25 17.37 -8.51
C ALA A 245 0.18 17.91 -8.60
N ALA A 246 0.95 17.43 -9.56
CA ALA A 246 2.33 17.87 -9.78
C ALA A 246 2.73 17.68 -11.23
N ARG A 247 3.92 18.17 -11.60
CA ARG A 247 4.50 18.00 -12.92
C ARG A 247 5.92 17.47 -12.79
N HIS A 248 6.25 16.44 -13.56
CA HIS A 248 7.63 15.98 -13.71
C HIS A 248 8.35 16.83 -14.75
N LEU A 249 9.18 17.77 -14.28
CA LEU A 249 9.82 18.78 -15.12
C LEU A 249 10.63 18.21 -16.29
N PRO A 250 11.49 17.17 -16.12
CA PRO A 250 12.27 16.63 -17.22
C PRO A 250 11.43 16.08 -18.39
N SER A 251 10.29 15.44 -18.07
CA SER A 251 9.38 14.90 -19.10
C SER A 251 8.31 15.90 -19.55
N GLY A 252 8.05 16.93 -18.75
CA GLY A 252 6.94 17.86 -18.92
C GLY A 252 5.55 17.28 -18.64
N LEU A 253 5.44 16.02 -18.20
CA LEU A 253 4.19 15.31 -17.95
C LEU A 253 3.59 15.63 -16.58
N GLU A 254 2.26 15.66 -16.54
CA GLU A 254 1.48 15.82 -15.32
C GLU A 254 1.47 14.52 -14.50
N LEU A 255 1.40 14.69 -13.18
CA LEU A 255 1.37 13.67 -12.16
C LEU A 255 0.22 13.96 -11.21
N SER A 256 -0.32 12.90 -10.61
CA SER A 256 -1.33 12.98 -9.56
C SER A 256 -1.04 11.93 -8.50
N GLY A 257 -1.24 12.27 -7.25
CA GLY A 257 -0.98 11.38 -6.13
C GLY A 257 -1.26 12.06 -4.80
N TYR A 258 -0.44 11.75 -3.80
CA TYR A 258 -0.56 12.36 -2.48
C TYR A 258 0.78 12.45 -1.78
N GLU A 259 0.86 13.33 -0.79
CA GLU A 259 2.01 13.48 0.09
C GLU A 259 1.61 13.11 1.51
N ILE A 260 2.45 12.31 2.18
CA ILE A 260 2.28 11.94 3.58
C ILE A 260 3.65 11.89 4.28
N HIS A 261 4.08 13.00 4.87
CA HIS A 261 5.43 13.09 5.43
C HIS A 261 5.58 14.16 6.51
N HIS A 262 6.60 13.98 7.34
CA HIS A 262 7.05 14.97 8.33
C HIS A 262 8.35 15.68 7.89
N GLY A 263 9.13 15.03 7.03
CA GLY A 263 10.43 15.54 6.59
C GLY A 263 10.27 16.60 5.53
N ARG A 264 11.02 17.71 5.62
CA ARG A 264 11.12 18.73 4.57
C ARG A 264 12.50 18.65 3.93
N THR A 265 12.54 18.41 2.62
CA THR A 265 13.81 18.26 1.88
C THR A 265 14.15 19.50 1.08
N ARG A 266 15.39 19.98 1.25
CA ARG A 266 15.96 21.14 0.57
C ARG A 266 17.28 20.79 -0.12
N PRO A 267 17.68 21.50 -1.19
CA PRO A 267 18.97 21.28 -1.83
C PRO A 267 20.12 21.76 -0.92
N LEU A 268 21.23 21.03 -0.93
CA LEU A 268 22.50 21.41 -0.29
C LEU A 268 23.64 21.63 -1.29
N GLY A 269 23.45 21.28 -2.55
CA GLY A 269 24.47 21.40 -3.60
C GLY A 269 23.86 21.31 -4.99
N GLU A 270 24.59 20.69 -5.92
CA GLU A 270 24.19 20.57 -7.32
C GLU A 270 23.04 19.58 -7.52
N VAL A 271 21.81 20.04 -7.31
CA VAL A 271 20.58 19.32 -7.64
C VAL A 271 19.60 20.26 -8.31
N THR A 272 18.72 19.71 -9.15
CA THR A 272 17.66 20.45 -9.82
C THR A 272 16.29 19.98 -9.35
N PRO A 273 15.28 20.86 -9.30
CA PRO A 273 13.89 20.44 -9.15
C PRO A 273 13.49 19.43 -10.24
N VAL A 274 12.81 18.35 -9.88
CA VAL A 274 12.31 17.35 -10.85
C VAL A 274 10.80 17.15 -10.76
N VAL A 275 10.20 17.35 -9.58
CA VAL A 275 8.75 17.28 -9.38
C VAL A 275 8.30 18.54 -8.66
N VAL A 276 7.33 19.24 -9.24
CA VAL A 276 6.86 20.54 -8.75
C VAL A 276 5.33 20.60 -8.77
N ARG A 277 4.73 21.14 -7.71
CA ARG A 277 3.29 21.39 -7.62
C ARG A 277 2.87 22.59 -8.52
N PRO A 278 1.60 22.73 -8.88
CA PRO A 278 1.09 23.88 -9.64
C PRO A 278 1.38 25.25 -9.00
N ASP A 279 1.51 25.31 -7.67
CA ASP A 279 1.85 26.53 -6.92
C ASP A 279 3.35 26.88 -6.92
N GLY A 280 4.18 26.07 -7.61
CA GLY A 280 5.63 26.25 -7.67
C GLY A 280 6.41 25.56 -6.55
N THR A 281 5.74 24.92 -5.59
CA THR A 281 6.41 24.18 -4.51
C THR A 281 7.15 22.97 -5.08
N VAL A 282 8.46 22.91 -4.84
CA VAL A 282 9.29 21.77 -5.25
C VAL A 282 9.13 20.63 -4.26
N ILE A 283 8.69 19.48 -4.75
CA ILE A 283 8.46 18.26 -3.95
C ILE A 283 9.33 17.09 -4.42
N GLY A 284 10.30 17.36 -5.28
CA GLY A 284 11.28 16.38 -5.72
C GLY A 284 12.52 17.03 -6.30
N TRP A 285 13.66 16.38 -6.08
CA TRP A 285 14.98 16.83 -6.48
C TRP A 285 15.72 15.73 -7.21
N GLY A 286 16.62 16.10 -8.11
CA GLY A 286 17.42 15.14 -8.86
C GLY A 286 18.75 15.69 -9.36
N HIS A 287 19.68 14.79 -9.65
CA HIS A 287 20.95 15.07 -10.31
C HIS A 287 21.33 13.86 -11.18
N GLY A 288 21.50 14.08 -12.49
CA GLY A 288 21.77 13.01 -13.44
C GLY A 288 20.68 11.95 -13.44
N ARG A 289 21.00 10.74 -12.96
CA ARG A 289 20.08 9.59 -12.89
C ARG A 289 19.64 9.26 -11.47
N VAL A 290 19.93 10.11 -10.50
CA VAL A 290 19.46 9.94 -9.12
C VAL A 290 18.44 11.02 -8.86
N TRP A 291 17.23 10.63 -8.50
CA TRP A 291 16.19 11.58 -8.16
C TRP A 291 15.19 10.99 -7.16
N GLY A 292 14.40 11.85 -6.57
CA GLY A 292 13.31 11.41 -5.71
C GLY A 292 12.25 12.47 -5.51
N THR A 293 11.12 12.06 -4.98
CA THR A 293 9.96 12.92 -4.74
C THR A 293 9.18 12.48 -3.52
N TYR A 294 8.47 13.41 -2.88
CA TYR A 294 7.47 13.13 -1.85
C TYR A 294 6.15 12.59 -2.38
N LEU A 295 5.93 12.64 -3.70
CA LEU A 295 4.69 12.20 -4.32
C LEU A 295 4.60 10.66 -4.31
N HIS A 296 3.68 10.13 -3.49
CA HIS A 296 3.19 8.76 -3.61
C HIS A 296 2.19 8.65 -4.77
N GLY A 297 2.01 7.45 -5.33
CA GLY A 297 1.25 7.24 -6.57
C GLY A 297 2.00 7.75 -7.82
N LEU A 298 3.33 7.90 -7.72
CA LEU A 298 4.18 8.43 -8.79
C LEU A 298 3.97 7.71 -10.14
N PHE A 299 3.75 6.40 -10.10
CA PHE A 299 3.58 5.58 -11.29
C PHE A 299 2.10 5.40 -11.69
N ASP A 300 1.15 5.98 -10.98
CA ASP A 300 -0.29 5.85 -11.26
C ASP A 300 -0.66 6.61 -12.55
N ALA A 301 0.05 7.71 -12.83
CA ALA A 301 -0.11 8.47 -14.06
C ALA A 301 0.42 7.69 -15.27
N ASP A 302 -0.49 7.02 -15.99
CA ASP A 302 -0.17 6.17 -17.14
C ASP A 302 0.81 6.81 -18.16
N PRO A 303 0.59 8.06 -18.65
CA PRO A 303 1.51 8.65 -19.63
C PRO A 303 2.94 8.81 -19.09
N PHE A 304 3.06 9.14 -17.81
CA PHE A 304 4.35 9.27 -17.15
C PHE A 304 5.04 7.92 -16.96
N ARG A 305 4.29 6.91 -16.49
CA ARG A 305 4.79 5.54 -16.35
C ARG A 305 5.29 5.01 -17.68
N TRP A 306 4.52 5.15 -18.76
CA TRP A 306 4.93 4.70 -20.11
C TRP A 306 6.19 5.43 -20.59
N HIS A 307 6.28 6.75 -20.36
CA HIS A 307 7.47 7.53 -20.69
C HIS A 307 8.73 7.04 -19.96
N LEU A 308 8.64 6.76 -18.67
CA LEU A 308 9.76 6.20 -17.90
C LEU A 308 10.17 4.81 -18.42
N VAL A 309 9.20 3.93 -18.64
CA VAL A 309 9.46 2.58 -19.17
C VAL A 309 10.14 2.66 -20.54
N ASP A 310 9.68 3.52 -21.45
CA ASP A 310 10.34 3.74 -22.74
C ASP A 310 11.75 4.33 -22.59
N GLY A 311 11.96 5.21 -21.61
CA GLY A 311 13.29 5.70 -21.24
C GLY A 311 14.22 4.57 -20.78
N TRP A 312 13.71 3.60 -20.00
CA TRP A 312 14.47 2.43 -19.58
C TRP A 312 14.75 1.48 -20.74
N ARG A 313 13.78 1.28 -21.64
CA ARG A 313 13.94 0.48 -22.86
C ARG A 313 15.03 1.03 -23.78
N ALA A 314 15.03 2.33 -24.02
CA ALA A 314 16.03 2.99 -24.86
C ALA A 314 17.47 2.74 -24.34
N ARG A 315 17.65 2.71 -23.02
CA ARG A 315 18.96 2.40 -22.39
C ARG A 315 19.41 0.96 -22.58
N LEU A 316 18.48 0.04 -22.81
CA LEU A 316 18.74 -1.34 -23.20
C LEU A 316 18.91 -1.51 -24.71
N GLY A 317 18.85 -0.42 -25.50
CA GLY A 317 18.87 -0.49 -26.96
C GLY A 317 17.56 -1.01 -27.58
N LEU A 318 16.47 -1.01 -26.81
CA LEU A 318 15.15 -1.45 -27.28
C LEU A 318 14.35 -0.27 -27.84
N ALA A 319 13.56 -0.52 -28.88
CA ALA A 319 12.64 0.48 -29.41
C ALA A 319 11.55 0.85 -28.39
N PRO A 320 11.09 2.12 -28.37
CA PRO A 320 9.95 2.52 -27.54
C PRO A 320 8.70 1.74 -27.94
N ARG A 321 7.85 1.46 -26.96
CA ARG A 321 6.59 0.75 -27.16
C ARG A 321 5.41 1.73 -27.27
N GLY A 322 5.50 2.90 -26.64
CA GLY A 322 4.38 3.81 -26.49
C GLY A 322 3.40 3.34 -25.39
N PRO A 323 2.10 3.67 -25.51
CA PRO A 323 1.11 3.36 -24.48
C PRO A 323 1.11 1.89 -24.04
N GLY A 324 1.19 1.69 -22.72
CA GLY A 324 1.23 0.38 -22.05
C GLY A 324 -0.08 0.03 -21.36
N ALA A 325 0.02 -0.64 -20.20
CA ALA A 325 -1.15 -1.00 -19.40
C ALA A 325 -1.84 0.26 -18.84
N VAL A 326 -3.16 0.21 -18.65
CA VAL A 326 -3.93 1.26 -17.97
C VAL A 326 -4.10 0.89 -16.51
N TYR A 327 -3.82 1.83 -15.61
CA TYR A 327 -4.00 1.64 -14.18
C TYR A 327 -5.21 2.43 -13.69
N ASP A 328 -6.29 1.73 -13.34
CA ASP A 328 -7.52 2.34 -12.85
C ASP A 328 -8.08 1.58 -11.65
N VAL A 329 -7.79 2.12 -10.46
CA VAL A 329 -8.31 1.60 -9.18
C VAL A 329 -9.82 1.81 -9.07
N ASN A 330 -10.38 2.87 -9.66
CA ASN A 330 -11.81 3.17 -9.55
C ASN A 330 -12.63 2.11 -10.28
N ALA A 331 -12.22 1.71 -11.49
CA ALA A 331 -12.87 0.62 -12.21
C ALA A 331 -12.86 -0.70 -11.41
N ALA A 332 -11.77 -0.99 -10.70
CA ALA A 332 -11.66 -2.16 -9.83
C ALA A 332 -12.59 -2.06 -8.60
N LEU A 333 -12.68 -0.89 -7.98
CA LEU A 333 -13.62 -0.60 -6.88
C LEU A 333 -15.07 -0.70 -7.34
N ASP A 334 -15.40 -0.17 -8.52
CA ASP A 334 -16.75 -0.23 -9.09
C ASP A 334 -17.17 -1.67 -9.39
N ARG A 335 -16.25 -2.48 -9.93
CA ARG A 335 -16.46 -3.93 -10.11
C ARG A 335 -16.72 -4.62 -8.77
N LEU A 336 -15.91 -4.35 -7.75
CA LEU A 336 -16.12 -4.91 -6.41
C LEU A 336 -17.49 -4.50 -5.86
N ALA A 337 -17.83 -3.21 -5.94
CA ALA A 337 -19.10 -2.69 -5.47
C ALA A 337 -20.29 -3.30 -6.19
N GLN A 338 -20.20 -3.53 -7.51
CA GLN A 338 -21.23 -4.22 -8.28
C GLN A 338 -21.44 -5.65 -7.80
N VAL A 339 -20.35 -6.40 -7.57
CA VAL A 339 -20.42 -7.77 -7.05
C VAL A 339 -21.05 -7.79 -5.66
N LEU A 340 -20.63 -6.90 -4.76
CA LEU A 340 -21.21 -6.79 -3.42
C LEU A 340 -22.72 -6.53 -3.48
N ARG A 341 -23.18 -5.64 -4.36
CA ARG A 341 -24.62 -5.35 -4.53
C ARG A 341 -25.41 -6.55 -5.07
N GLN A 342 -24.78 -7.42 -5.85
CA GLN A 342 -25.41 -8.64 -6.37
C GLN A 342 -25.40 -9.77 -5.35
N SER A 343 -24.38 -9.83 -4.49
CA SER A 343 -24.16 -10.90 -3.51
C SER A 343 -24.82 -10.66 -2.16
N LEU A 344 -25.18 -9.41 -1.84
CA LEU A 344 -25.70 -9.03 -0.52
C LEU A 344 -27.09 -8.38 -0.62
N PRO A 345 -27.95 -8.57 0.39
CA PRO A 345 -29.22 -7.89 0.51
C PRO A 345 -28.99 -6.44 0.90
N MET A 346 -28.69 -5.59 -0.08
CA MET A 346 -28.26 -4.21 0.18
C MET A 346 -29.28 -3.39 0.95
N GLU A 347 -30.57 -3.61 0.74
CA GLU A 347 -31.63 -2.96 1.54
C GLU A 347 -31.49 -3.26 3.04
N ARG A 348 -31.12 -4.50 3.40
CA ARG A 348 -30.87 -4.89 4.78
C ARG A 348 -29.59 -4.24 5.32
N VAL A 349 -28.56 -4.12 4.49
CA VAL A 349 -27.30 -3.44 4.84
C VAL A 349 -27.54 -1.95 5.09
N TYR A 350 -28.23 -1.26 4.18
CA TYR A 350 -28.56 0.16 4.33
C TYR A 350 -29.45 0.43 5.54
N ALA A 351 -30.47 -0.40 5.77
CA ALA A 351 -31.32 -0.30 6.96
C ALA A 351 -30.55 -0.54 8.28
N ALA A 352 -29.44 -1.29 8.25
CA ALA A 352 -28.56 -1.46 9.41
C ALA A 352 -27.68 -0.23 9.64
N LEU A 353 -27.23 0.44 8.58
CA LEU A 353 -26.48 1.71 8.66
C LEU A 353 -27.35 2.86 9.20
N GLU A 354 -28.60 2.98 8.74
CA GLU A 354 -29.52 4.03 9.18
C GLU A 354 -29.92 3.91 10.65
N ARG A 355 -30.18 2.68 11.14
CA ARG A 355 -30.48 2.41 12.55
C ARG A 355 -29.34 2.83 13.48
N SER A 356 -28.10 2.68 13.02
CA SER A 356 -26.92 3.14 13.73
C SER A 356 -26.83 4.67 13.82
N ALA A 357 -27.34 5.40 12.81
CA ALA A 357 -27.41 6.86 12.84
C ALA A 357 -28.54 7.39 13.74
N THR A 358 -29.68 6.70 13.85
CA THR A 358 -30.83 7.17 14.65
C THR A 358 -30.62 7.02 16.16
N THR A 359 -29.72 6.12 16.59
CA THR A 359 -29.43 5.87 18.01
C THR A 359 -28.50 6.94 18.63
N GLN A 360 -27.98 7.87 17.83
CA GLN A 360 -27.11 8.98 18.28
C GLN A 360 -27.86 10.25 18.71
N CYS A 361 -29.20 10.28 18.62
CA CYS A 361 -30.03 11.41 19.07
C CYS A 361 -30.99 11.01 20.19
N VAL A 362 -30.46 10.55 21.33
CA VAL A 362 -31.18 10.65 22.61
C VAL A 362 -30.15 11.12 23.65
N PRO A 363 -30.42 12.25 24.36
CA PRO A 363 -29.46 12.89 25.26
C PRO A 363 -29.05 12.04 26.47
#